data_AF-A0A232EU78-F1
#
_entry.id   AF-A0A232EU78-F1
#
_cell.length_a   1.000
_cell.length_b   1.000
_cell.length_c   1.000
_cell.angle_alpha   90.00
_cell.angle_beta   90.00
_cell.angle_gamma   90.00
#
_symmetry.space_group_name_H-M   'P 1'
#
loop_
_entity.id
_entity.type
_entity.pdbx_description
1 polymer ?
#
loop_
_entity_poly.entity_id
_entity_poly.type
_entity_poly.pdbx_seq_one_letter_code
_entity_poly.pdbx_strand_id
1 'polypeptide(L)'
;MEIYDSRYFIINKTLMTKMGLWPYQHPLKKLLVRTFLVVFIFVSSMPQLYGLKKNFGVHMDKIIEHLALLMYIYGIKLKLVTSILSEKKLKKVYENIVENWQQIKDEHERAILVEYSERGRTLTIGYIKIQPFILTFIQKDPH
;
A
#
# COMPACT_ATOMS: atom_id res chain seq x y z
N MET A 1 -6.78 -16.41 -15.55
CA MET A 1 -6.82 -14.94 -15.40
C MET A 1 -8.17 -14.44 -14.88
N GLU A 2 -9.28 -15.14 -15.14
CA GLU A 2 -10.65 -14.73 -14.74
C GLU A 2 -10.85 -14.47 -13.23
N ILE A 3 -10.19 -15.24 -12.36
CA ILE A 3 -10.32 -15.07 -10.89
C ILE A 3 -9.78 -13.70 -10.43
N TYR A 4 -8.72 -13.19 -11.04
CA TYR A 4 -8.16 -11.88 -10.66
C TYR A 4 -9.03 -10.71 -11.11
N ASP A 5 -9.90 -10.93 -12.09
CA ASP A 5 -10.90 -9.96 -12.57
C ASP A 5 -12.26 -10.13 -11.86
N SER A 6 -12.37 -11.12 -10.97
CA SER A 6 -13.52 -11.28 -10.10
C SER A 6 -13.67 -10.10 -9.14
N ARG A 7 -14.90 -9.89 -8.68
CA ARG A 7 -15.25 -8.86 -7.68
C ARG A 7 -14.35 -8.89 -6.45
N TYR A 8 -13.90 -10.08 -6.04
CA TYR A 8 -13.11 -10.28 -4.83
C TYR A 8 -11.70 -9.69 -4.94
N PHE A 9 -11.06 -9.80 -6.10
CA PHE A 9 -9.65 -9.42 -6.29
C PHE A 9 -9.45 -8.15 -7.10
N ILE A 10 -10.46 -7.68 -7.85
CA ILE A 10 -10.32 -6.53 -8.76
C ILE A 10 -9.84 -5.25 -8.06
N ILE A 11 -10.31 -4.98 -6.84
CA ILE A 11 -9.89 -3.80 -6.06
C ILE A 11 -8.41 -3.91 -5.71
N ASN A 12 -8.00 -5.04 -5.12
CA ASN A 12 -6.61 -5.29 -4.74
C ASN A 12 -5.68 -5.26 -5.95
N LYS A 13 -6.06 -5.93 -7.05
CA LYS A 13 -5.35 -5.91 -8.33
C LYS A 13 -5.16 -4.48 -8.85
N THR A 14 -6.23 -3.68 -8.84
CA THR A 14 -6.20 -2.29 -9.34
C THR A 14 -5.26 -1.43 -8.49
N LEU A 15 -5.34 -1.51 -7.16
CA LEU A 15 -4.48 -0.75 -6.26
C LEU A 15 -3.02 -1.14 -6.41
N MET A 16 -2.72 -2.44 -6.41
CA MET A 16 -1.36 -2.94 -6.58
C MET A 16 -0.79 -2.57 -7.96
N THR A 17 -1.61 -2.57 -9.01
CA THR A 17 -1.19 -2.14 -10.35
C THR A 17 -0.85 -0.65 -10.38
N LYS A 18 -1.67 0.19 -9.73
CA LYS A 18 -1.41 1.63 -9.59
C LYS A 18 -0.11 1.91 -8.81
N MET A 19 0.24 1.04 -7.87
CA MET A 19 1.48 1.13 -7.09
C MET A 19 2.70 0.48 -7.78
N GLY A 20 2.53 -0.16 -8.94
CA GLY A 20 3.62 -0.89 -9.60
C GLY A 20 4.07 -2.13 -8.80
N LEU A 21 3.19 -2.68 -7.97
CA LEU A 21 3.43 -3.87 -7.15
C LEU A 21 2.79 -5.12 -7.72
N TRP A 22 1.91 -4.99 -8.72
CA TRP A 22 1.26 -6.14 -9.33
C TRP A 22 2.29 -7.01 -10.09
N PRO A 23 2.42 -8.31 -9.76
CA PRO A 23 3.48 -9.15 -10.31
C PRO A 23 3.33 -9.39 -11.81
N TYR A 24 2.09 -9.43 -12.33
CA TYR A 24 1.81 -9.69 -13.75
C TYR A 24 1.74 -8.42 -14.62
N GLN A 25 2.19 -7.27 -14.11
CA GLN A 25 2.20 -6.01 -14.84
C GLN A 25 3.41 -5.89 -15.77
N HIS A 26 3.23 -5.21 -16.91
CA HIS A 26 4.31 -4.95 -17.86
C HIS A 26 5.54 -4.29 -17.19
N PRO A 27 6.77 -4.79 -17.41
CA PRO A 27 7.96 -4.35 -16.69
C PRO A 27 8.26 -2.86 -16.85
N LEU A 28 8.04 -2.28 -18.03
CA LEU A 28 8.24 -0.84 -18.25
C LEU A 28 7.27 0.03 -17.42
N LYS A 29 5.97 -0.29 -17.44
CA LYS A 29 4.96 0.46 -16.68
C LYS A 29 5.27 0.42 -15.19
N LYS A 30 5.70 -0.75 -14.73
CA LYS A 30 6.10 -1.00 -13.35
C LYS A 30 7.35 -0.23 -12.94
N LEU A 31 8.37 -0.21 -13.80
CA LEU A 31 9.57 0.60 -13.59
C LEU A 31 9.22 2.08 -13.50
N LEU A 32 8.44 2.60 -14.45
CA LEU A 32 7.99 4.00 -14.46
C LEU A 32 7.27 4.39 -13.18
N VAL A 33 6.29 3.59 -12.75
CA VAL A 33 5.53 3.86 -11.51
C VAL A 33 6.43 3.80 -10.28
N ARG A 34 7.32 2.80 -10.18
CA ARG A 34 8.24 2.67 -9.03
C ARG A 34 9.21 3.84 -8.96
N THR A 35 9.80 4.22 -10.10
CA THR A 35 10.69 5.38 -10.18
C THR A 35 9.97 6.65 -9.76
N PHE A 36 8.75 6.87 -10.27
CA PHE A 36 7.91 8.01 -9.86
C PHE A 36 7.65 8.03 -8.35
N LEU A 37 7.27 6.89 -7.75
CA LEU A 37 7.01 6.79 -6.31
C LEU A 37 8.27 7.07 -5.48
N VAL A 38 9.43 6.55 -5.88
CA VAL A 38 10.70 6.80 -5.19
C VAL A 38 11.08 8.28 -5.24
N VAL A 39 10.96 8.91 -6.41
CA VAL A 39 11.22 10.36 -6.57
C VAL A 39 10.24 11.17 -5.74
N PHE A 40 8.93 10.85 -5.79
CA PHE A 40 7.90 11.54 -5.02
C PHE A 40 8.17 11.48 -3.52
N ILE A 41 8.53 10.30 -3.00
CA ILE A 41 8.85 10.12 -1.58
C ILE A 41 10.14 10.87 -1.20
N PHE A 42 11.13 10.93 -2.09
CA PHE A 42 12.36 11.69 -1.84
C PHE A 42 12.08 13.20 -1.78
N VAL A 43 11.34 13.73 -2.76
CA VAL A 43 10.94 15.15 -2.79
C VAL A 43 10.10 15.50 -1.56
N SER A 44 9.17 14.63 -1.17
CA SER A 44 8.32 14.82 0.01
C SER A 44 9.09 14.83 1.34
N SER A 45 10.32 14.30 1.38
CA SER A 45 11.16 14.40 2.59
C SER A 45 11.92 15.72 2.72
N MET A 46 12.07 16.50 1.64
CA MET A 46 12.85 17.75 1.65
C MET A 46 12.24 18.85 2.55
N PRO A 47 10.92 19.14 2.49
CA PRO A 47 10.32 20.17 3.35
C PRO A 47 10.46 19.83 4.83
N GLN A 48 10.45 18.53 5.16
CA GLN A 48 10.49 18.04 6.54
C GLN A 48 11.90 18.19 7.12
N LEU A 49 12.93 17.92 6.31
CA LEU A 49 14.32 18.18 6.69
C LEU A 49 14.62 19.68 6.83
N TYR A 50 14.05 20.51 5.95
CA TYR A 50 14.18 21.97 6.05
C TYR A 50 13.50 22.52 7.30
N GLY A 51 12.25 22.09 7.58
CA GLY A 51 11.51 22.47 8.77
C GLY A 51 12.21 22.05 10.07
N LEU A 52 12.79 20.85 10.08
CA LEU A 52 13.61 20.36 11.20
C LEU A 52 14.81 21.27 11.46
N LYS A 53 15.57 21.64 10.42
CA LYS A 53 16.73 22.56 10.54
C LYS A 53 16.32 23.95 11.00
N LYS A 54 15.22 24.49 10.45
CA LYS A 54 14.74 25.84 10.77
C LYS A 54 14.26 25.97 12.21
N ASN A 55 13.60 24.94 12.74
CA ASN A 55 13.02 24.98 14.08
C ASN A 55 13.96 24.43 15.16
N PHE A 56 15.15 23.95 14.79
CA PHE A 56 16.11 23.34 15.69
C PHE A 56 16.54 24.30 16.82
N GLY A 57 16.32 23.91 18.07
CA GLY A 57 16.67 24.72 19.25
C GLY A 57 15.76 25.91 19.52
N VAL A 58 14.74 26.16 18.70
CA VAL A 58 13.80 27.29 18.86
C VAL A 58 12.40 26.80 19.26
N HIS A 59 11.85 25.83 18.52
CA HIS A 59 10.48 25.32 18.73
C HIS A 59 10.50 23.79 18.78
N MET A 60 10.67 23.25 19.99
CA MET A 60 10.79 21.79 20.21
C MET A 60 9.52 21.04 19.78
N ASP A 61 8.34 21.62 19.95
CA ASP A 61 7.08 20.97 19.52
C ASP A 61 7.04 20.72 18.01
N LYS A 62 7.50 21.70 17.22
CA LYS A 62 7.59 21.58 15.75
C LYS A 62 8.66 20.59 15.30
N ILE A 63 9.72 20.44 16.08
CA ILE A 63 10.75 19.41 15.83
C ILE A 63 10.15 18.01 15.95
N ILE A 64 9.37 17.77 17.01
CA ILE A 64 8.72 16.47 17.25
C ILE A 64 7.76 16.14 16.10
N GLU A 65 6.98 17.12 15.63
CA GLU A 65 6.07 16.95 14.49
C GLU A 65 6.85 16.56 13.21
N HIS A 66 7.91 17.29 12.87
CA HIS A 66 8.73 16.97 11.70
C HIS A 66 9.42 15.60 11.83
N LEU A 67 9.87 15.21 13.02
CA LEU A 67 10.45 13.89 13.26
C LEU A 67 9.41 12.77 13.10
N ALA A 68 8.20 12.95 13.63
CA ALA A 68 7.10 12.01 13.47
C ALA A 68 6.75 11.79 11.98
N LEU A 69 6.67 12.89 11.22
CA LEU A 69 6.44 12.83 9.77
C LEU A 69 7.59 12.15 9.02
N LEU A 70 8.85 12.39 9.40
CA LEU A 70 10.00 11.71 8.81
C LEU A 70 9.98 10.20 9.09
N MET A 71 9.65 9.79 10.33
CA MET A 71 9.48 8.38 10.68
C MET A 71 8.37 7.72 9.86
N TYR A 72 7.24 8.41 9.68
CA TYR A 72 6.14 7.93 8.84
C TYR A 72 6.57 7.74 7.38
N ILE A 73 7.23 8.74 6.78
CA ILE A 73 7.77 8.64 5.42
C ILE A 73 8.77 7.49 5.31
N TYR A 74 9.63 7.30 6.31
CA TYR A 74 10.58 6.18 6.34
C TYR A 74 9.87 4.82 6.38
N GLY A 75 8.81 4.68 7.17
CA GLY A 75 7.96 3.49 7.19
C GLY A 75 7.37 3.17 5.81
N ILE A 76 6.88 4.19 5.09
CA ILE A 76 6.40 4.04 3.71
C ILE A 76 7.52 3.57 2.78
N LYS A 77 8.73 4.16 2.87
CA LYS A 77 9.89 3.74 2.08
C LYS A 77 10.22 2.27 2.31
N LEU A 78 10.32 1.86 3.57
CA LEU A 78 10.61 0.47 3.93
C LEU A 78 9.53 -0.46 3.37
N LYS A 79 8.25 -0.12 3.55
CA LYS A 79 7.14 -0.93 3.03
C LYS A 79 7.24 -1.10 1.52
N LEU A 80 7.50 -0.02 0.78
CA LEU A 80 7.64 -0.05 -0.68
C LEU A 80 8.80 -0.97 -1.10
N VAL A 81 9.98 -0.80 -0.50
CA VAL A 81 11.17 -1.62 -0.80
C VAL A 81 10.91 -3.10 -0.49
N THR A 82 10.39 -3.41 0.71
CA THR A 82 10.07 -4.80 1.10
C THR A 82 9.05 -5.43 0.15
N SER A 83 8.03 -4.68 -0.28
CA SER A 83 7.05 -5.16 -1.26
C SER A 83 7.65 -5.42 -2.63
N ILE A 84 8.61 -4.60 -3.07
CA ILE A 84 9.35 -4.82 -4.33
C ILE A 84 10.23 -6.08 -4.23
N LEU A 85 10.95 -6.25 -3.12
CA LEU A 85 11.82 -7.42 -2.92
C LEU A 85 11.03 -8.72 -2.76
N SER A 86 9.86 -8.65 -2.12
CA SER A 86 8.99 -9.80 -1.85
C SER A 86 8.07 -10.15 -3.03
N GLU A 87 8.22 -9.49 -4.17
CA GLU A 87 7.32 -9.64 -5.31
C GLU A 87 7.23 -11.09 -5.80
N LYS A 88 8.34 -11.82 -5.87
CA LYS A 88 8.34 -13.25 -6.26
C LYS A 88 7.51 -14.10 -5.30
N LYS A 89 7.58 -13.81 -3.99
CA LYS A 89 6.80 -14.50 -2.97
C LYS A 89 5.31 -14.16 -3.13
N LEU A 90 4.99 -12.89 -3.36
CA LEU A 90 3.62 -12.43 -3.59
C LEU A 90 3.03 -13.08 -4.86
N LYS A 91 3.82 -13.20 -5.93
CA LYS A 91 3.41 -13.92 -7.14
C LYS A 91 3.04 -15.37 -6.84
N LYS A 92 3.89 -16.09 -6.10
CA LYS A 92 3.61 -17.47 -5.68
C LYS A 92 2.32 -17.59 -4.87
N VAL A 93 2.06 -16.66 -3.96
CA VAL A 93 0.78 -16.64 -3.21
C VAL A 93 -0.41 -16.50 -4.16
N TYR A 94 -0.33 -15.62 -5.16
CA TYR A 94 -1.40 -15.47 -6.14
C TYR A 94 -1.57 -16.68 -7.05
N GLU A 95 -0.49 -17.36 -7.42
CA GLU A 95 -0.53 -18.61 -8.19
C GLU A 95 -1.24 -19.69 -7.38
N ASN A 96 -0.86 -19.89 -6.11
CA ASN A 96 -1.51 -20.84 -5.21
C ASN A 96 -3.01 -20.55 -5.01
N ILE A 97 -3.41 -19.28 -4.92
CA ILE A 97 -4.84 -18.91 -4.82
C ILE A 97 -5.61 -19.40 -6.04
N VAL A 98 -5.05 -19.23 -7.25
CA VAL A 98 -5.70 -19.66 -8.49
C VAL A 98 -5.78 -21.19 -8.55
N GLU A 99 -4.70 -21.87 -8.20
CA GLU A 99 -4.66 -23.34 -8.16
C GLU A 99 -5.71 -23.90 -7.19
N ASN A 100 -5.74 -23.38 -5.96
CA ASN A 100 -6.72 -23.79 -4.94
C ASN A 100 -8.16 -23.54 -5.43
N TRP A 101 -8.40 -22.41 -6.08
CA TRP A 101 -9.73 -22.07 -6.60
C TRP A 101 -10.20 -23.00 -7.73
N GLN A 102 -9.27 -23.62 -8.46
CA GLN A 102 -9.57 -24.59 -9.53
C GLN A 102 -9.70 -26.01 -8.99
N GLN A 103 -8.94 -26.36 -7.95
CA GLN A 103 -8.91 -27.71 -7.39
C GLN A 103 -10.04 -27.97 -6.40
N ILE A 104 -10.45 -26.97 -5.62
CA ILE A 104 -11.52 -27.11 -4.63
C ILE A 104 -12.87 -27.15 -5.34
N LYS A 105 -13.46 -28.35 -5.37
CA LYS A 105 -14.78 -28.63 -5.97
C LYS A 105 -15.89 -28.78 -4.94
N ASP A 106 -15.52 -29.02 -3.68
CA ASP A 106 -16.47 -29.11 -2.59
C ASP A 106 -17.17 -27.76 -2.37
N GLU A 107 -18.50 -27.78 -2.28
CA GLU A 107 -19.30 -26.56 -2.18
C GLU A 107 -19.07 -25.83 -0.85
N HIS A 108 -18.84 -26.57 0.25
CA HIS A 108 -18.61 -26.00 1.56
C HIS A 108 -17.25 -25.31 1.63
N GLU A 109 -16.18 -25.96 1.18
CA GLU A 109 -14.85 -25.34 1.09
C GLU A 109 -14.83 -24.12 0.16
N ARG A 110 -15.56 -24.18 -0.96
CA ARG A 110 -15.70 -23.05 -1.87
C ARG A 110 -16.44 -21.88 -1.24
N ALA A 111 -17.47 -22.14 -0.43
CA ALA A 111 -18.17 -21.09 0.31
C ALA A 111 -17.24 -20.38 1.29
N ILE A 112 -16.38 -21.13 1.99
CA ILE A 112 -15.35 -20.58 2.88
C ILE A 112 -14.39 -19.67 2.10
N LEU A 113 -13.87 -20.12 0.95
CA LEU A 113 -12.98 -19.30 0.12
C LEU A 113 -13.62 -17.97 -0.28
N VAL A 114 -14.89 -17.99 -0.67
CA VAL A 114 -15.65 -16.79 -1.04
C VAL A 114 -15.83 -15.87 0.17
N GLU A 115 -16.20 -16.41 1.33
CA GLU A 115 -16.39 -15.63 2.56
C GLU A 115 -15.12 -14.86 2.95
N TYR A 116 -13.98 -15.55 3.01
CA TYR A 116 -12.69 -14.92 3.31
C TYR A 116 -12.29 -13.88 2.27
N SER A 117 -12.61 -14.13 1.00
CA SER A 117 -12.32 -13.19 -0.09
C SER A 117 -13.17 -11.92 0.00
N GLU A 118 -14.46 -12.02 0.34
CA GLU A 118 -15.33 -10.85 0.58
C GLU A 118 -14.94 -10.09 1.87
N ARG A 119 -14.54 -10.81 2.92
CA ARG A 119 -14.02 -10.18 4.14
C ARG A 119 -12.75 -9.39 3.85
N GLY A 120 -11.80 -9.99 3.12
CA GLY A 120 -10.58 -9.31 2.66
C GLY A 120 -10.89 -8.05 1.85
N ARG A 121 -11.82 -8.14 0.90
CA ARG A 121 -12.29 -7.00 0.10
C ARG A 121 -12.89 -5.89 0.96
N THR A 122 -13.72 -6.24 1.94
CA THR A 122 -14.35 -5.27 2.85
C THR A 122 -13.30 -4.54 3.68
N LEU A 123 -12.30 -5.25 4.19
CA LEU A 123 -11.16 -4.65 4.91
C LEU A 123 -10.37 -3.69 4.01
N THR A 124 -10.08 -4.08 2.76
CA THR A 124 -9.41 -3.20 1.80
C THR A 124 -10.21 -1.92 1.54
N ILE A 125 -11.52 -2.02 1.32
CA ILE A 125 -12.39 -0.86 1.11
C ILE A 125 -12.40 0.04 2.36
N GLY A 126 -12.51 -0.55 3.55
CA GLY A 126 -12.45 0.18 4.81
C GLY A 126 -11.13 0.96 4.94
N TYR A 127 -10.00 0.30 4.69
CA TYR A 127 -8.68 0.93 4.73
C TYR A 127 -8.54 2.13 3.79
N ILE A 128 -8.99 2.00 2.52
CA ILE A 128 -8.95 3.09 1.54
C ILE A 128 -9.77 4.30 2.02
N LYS A 129 -10.92 4.07 2.66
CA LYS A 129 -11.80 5.15 3.13
C LYS A 129 -11.26 5.83 4.39
N ILE A 130 -10.71 5.06 5.32
CA ILE A 130 -10.27 5.56 6.64
C ILE A 130 -8.96 6.35 6.52
N GLN A 131 -8.01 5.91 5.70
CA GLN A 131 -6.70 6.55 5.60
C GLN A 131 -6.73 8.06 5.25
N PRO A 132 -7.47 8.53 4.22
CA PRO A 132 -7.56 9.95 3.93
C PRO A 132 -8.29 10.74 5.03
N PHE A 133 -9.26 10.13 5.70
CA PHE A 133 -9.99 10.76 6.82
C PHE A 133 -9.06 11.09 8.01
N ILE A 134 -8.16 10.17 8.36
CA ILE A 134 -7.18 10.39 9.44
C ILE A 134 -6.23 11.53 9.09
N LEU A 135 -5.73 11.58 7.86
CA LEU A 135 -4.82 12.65 7.42
C LEU A 135 -5.50 14.03 7.46
N THR A 136 -6.78 14.12 7.07
CA THR A 136 -7.54 15.37 7.17
C THR A 136 -7.86 15.78 8.61
N PHE A 137 -7.94 14.84 9.55
CA PHE A 137 -8.15 15.15 10.97
C PHE A 137 -6.87 15.69 11.61
N ILE A 138 -5.72 15.07 11.34
CA ILE A 138 -4.41 15.49 11.87
C ILE A 138 -4.04 16.91 11.40
N GLN A 139 -4.38 17.28 10.16
CA GLN A 139 -4.11 18.62 9.64
C GLN A 139 -5.08 19.71 10.15
N LYS A 140 -6.17 19.31 10.80
CA LYS A 140 -7.23 20.23 11.23
C LYS A 140 -7.13 20.63 12.69
N ASP A 141 -6.23 20.04 13.47
CA ASP A 141 -5.89 20.50 14.82
C ASP A 141 -4.94 21.70 14.73
N PRO A 142 -5.43 22.93 14.94
CA PRO A 142 -4.60 24.12 14.99
C PRO A 142 -4.23 24.34 16.46
N HIS A 143 -3.01 23.96 16.84
CA HIS A 143 -2.38 24.52 18.02
C HIS A 143 -1.73 25.86 17.68
#